data_AF-A0A7X8UBN6-F1
#
_entry.id   AF-A0A7X8UBN6-F1
#
_cell.length_a   1.000
_cell.length_b   1.000
_cell.length_c   1.000
_cell.angle_alpha   90.00
_cell.angle_beta   90.00
_cell.angle_gamma   90.00
#
_symmetry.space_group_name_H-M   'P 1'
#
loop_
_entity.id
_entity.type
_entity.pdbx_description
1 polymer ?
#
loop_
_entity_poly.entity_id
_entity_poly.type
_entity_poly.pdbx_seq_one_letter_code
_entity_poly.pdbx_strand_id
1 'polypeptide(L)'
;MSTTRETDRIALFVCANCARPGRKPTSAERARPVIPGFNLPGRVDRVVLPCAGRLQPEHVLKAFEAGCRVVSVVACEEQNCHHAEGSRRCSLRVQYVRSLLEEIGLGEGRLVLAHLPGSALEDLKVSAGRPAAGISPDGPAARLEGIRKAILEALGDSPPNPLAEPEPGSGAGAARAESLPPGGGVRHE
;
A
#
# COMPACT_ATOMS: atom_id res chain seq x y z
N MET A 1 26.23 -3.56 5.87
CA MET A 1 25.08 -4.49 5.80
C MET A 1 24.13 -4.09 6.91
N SER A 2 23.15 -3.24 6.59
CA SER A 2 22.26 -2.63 7.59
C SER A 2 21.18 -3.64 7.98
N THR A 3 21.08 -3.91 9.28
CA THR A 3 20.18 -4.91 9.87
C THR A 3 18.76 -4.35 10.01
N THR A 4 17.76 -5.08 9.51
CA THR A 4 16.34 -4.80 9.82
C THR A 4 16.13 -4.89 11.33
N ARG A 5 15.45 -3.90 11.89
CA ARG A 5 15.17 -3.78 13.32
C ARG A 5 13.74 -4.19 13.61
N GLU A 6 13.50 -4.79 14.76
CA GLU A 6 12.16 -5.18 15.20
C GLU A 6 11.20 -3.98 15.35
N THR A 7 11.75 -2.79 15.54
CA THR A 7 11.02 -1.51 15.61
C THR A 7 10.75 -0.86 14.26
N ASP A 8 11.17 -1.47 13.14
CA ASP A 8 10.93 -0.87 11.82
C ASP A 8 9.42 -0.84 11.52
N ARG A 9 8.92 0.36 11.22
CA ARG A 9 7.53 0.60 10.82
C ARG A 9 7.45 0.80 9.31
N ILE A 10 6.54 0.08 8.67
CA ILE A 10 6.35 0.10 7.22
C ILE A 10 4.90 0.45 6.92
N ALA A 11 4.65 1.50 6.14
CA ALA A 11 3.31 1.73 5.58
C ALA A 11 3.18 1.05 4.23
N LEU A 12 2.08 0.33 4.01
CA LEU A 12 1.83 -0.40 2.76
C LEU A 12 0.47 -0.02 2.18
N PHE A 13 0.48 0.81 1.13
CA PHE A 13 -0.71 1.16 0.36
C PHE A 13 -0.91 0.16 -0.78
N VAL A 14 -2.03 -0.56 -0.79
CA VAL A 14 -2.29 -1.59 -1.80
C VAL A 14 -3.57 -1.30 -2.56
N CYS A 15 -3.50 -1.31 -3.89
CA CYS A 15 -4.68 -1.23 -4.74
C CYS A 15 -5.53 -2.51 -4.62
N ALA A 16 -6.82 -2.36 -4.32
CA ALA A 16 -7.80 -3.43 -4.17
C ALA A 16 -8.00 -4.28 -5.44
N ASN A 17 -7.60 -3.75 -6.60
CA ASN A 17 -7.72 -4.43 -7.90
C ASN A 17 -6.45 -5.17 -8.33
N CYS A 18 -5.38 -5.13 -7.52
CA CYS A 18 -4.17 -5.88 -7.78
C CYS A 18 -4.33 -7.35 -7.41
N ALA A 19 -3.76 -8.23 -8.24
CA ALA A 19 -3.64 -9.67 -8.00
C ALA A 19 -4.96 -10.28 -7.48
N ARG A 20 -6.09 -9.89 -8.10
CA ARG A 20 -7.42 -10.40 -7.74
C ARG A 20 -8.07 -11.08 -8.95
N PRO A 21 -8.84 -12.17 -8.74
CA PRO A 21 -9.52 -12.88 -9.81
C PRO A 21 -10.50 -11.99 -10.59
N GLY A 22 -10.68 -12.26 -11.88
CA GLY A 22 -11.71 -11.59 -12.69
C GLY A 22 -13.10 -11.81 -12.10
N ARG A 23 -13.97 -10.80 -12.26
CA ARG A 23 -15.37 -10.83 -11.80
C ARG A 23 -16.25 -10.23 -12.88
N LYS A 24 -17.55 -10.56 -12.87
CA LYS A 24 -18.47 -9.83 -13.74
C LYS A 24 -18.59 -8.40 -13.24
N PRO A 25 -18.68 -7.40 -14.13
CA PRO A 25 -18.84 -5.99 -13.77
C PRO A 25 -20.28 -5.71 -13.33
N THR A 26 -20.77 -6.46 -12.35
CA THR A 26 -22.11 -6.31 -11.76
C THR A 26 -21.97 -5.95 -10.29
N SER A 27 -22.91 -5.18 -9.75
CA SER A 27 -22.96 -4.83 -8.33
C SER A 27 -23.18 -6.05 -7.43
N ALA A 28 -23.77 -7.12 -7.95
CA ALA A 28 -24.07 -8.35 -7.22
C ALA A 28 -22.82 -9.15 -6.81
N GLU A 29 -21.69 -8.99 -7.52
CA GLU A 29 -20.46 -9.77 -7.29
C GLU A 29 -19.34 -8.97 -6.60
N ARG A 30 -19.69 -7.91 -5.86
CA ARG A 30 -18.72 -7.14 -5.06
C ARG A 30 -18.25 -7.92 -3.82
N ALA A 31 -17.29 -8.82 -4.01
CA ALA A 31 -16.59 -9.42 -2.87
C ALA A 31 -15.53 -8.46 -2.28
N ARG A 32 -15.24 -8.63 -0.99
CA ARG A 32 -14.18 -7.90 -0.29
C ARG A 32 -12.84 -8.06 -1.05
N PRO A 33 -12.00 -7.01 -1.11
CA PRO A 33 -10.65 -7.15 -1.66
C PRO A 33 -9.84 -8.17 -0.86
N VAL A 34 -9.22 -9.13 -1.55
CA VAL A 34 -8.27 -10.07 -0.96
C VAL A 34 -6.89 -9.54 -1.29
N ILE A 35 -6.13 -9.18 -0.26
CA ILE A 35 -4.80 -8.60 -0.42
C ILE A 35 -3.76 -9.67 -0.14
N PRO A 36 -2.78 -9.88 -1.04
CA PRO A 36 -1.69 -10.81 -0.79
C PRO A 36 -0.95 -10.55 0.52
N GLY A 37 -0.36 -11.61 1.08
CA GLY A 37 0.64 -11.48 2.14
C GLY A 37 1.98 -11.11 1.53
N PHE A 38 2.62 -10.04 2.01
CA PHE A 38 3.95 -9.60 1.57
C PHE A 38 5.08 -10.10 2.49
N ASN A 39 4.74 -10.77 3.61
CA ASN A 39 5.67 -11.32 4.60
C ASN A 39 6.80 -10.35 5.03
N LEU A 40 6.42 -9.10 5.32
CA LEU A 40 7.35 -8.06 5.73
C LEU A 40 7.65 -8.16 7.24
N PRO A 41 8.90 -7.90 7.67
CA PRO A 41 9.26 -7.85 9.09
C PRO A 41 8.71 -6.58 9.76
N GLY A 42 8.71 -6.56 11.09
CA GLY A 42 8.33 -5.39 11.88
C GLY A 42 6.84 -5.08 11.85
N ARG A 43 6.49 -3.83 12.14
CA ARG A 43 5.09 -3.37 12.18
C ARG A 43 4.66 -2.86 10.81
N VAL A 44 3.66 -3.49 10.22
CA VAL A 44 3.16 -3.14 8.90
C VAL A 44 1.78 -2.47 8.99
N ASP A 45 1.74 -1.19 8.66
CA ASP A 45 0.53 -0.38 8.59
C ASP A 45 -0.07 -0.50 7.19
N ARG A 46 -0.96 -1.47 6.99
CA ARG A 46 -1.56 -1.76 5.69
C ARG A 46 -2.82 -0.94 5.43
N VAL A 47 -2.83 -0.22 4.32
CA VAL A 47 -3.98 0.58 3.85
C VAL A 47 -4.42 0.07 2.47
N VAL A 48 -5.68 -0.37 2.37
CA VAL A 48 -6.25 -0.81 1.09
C VAL A 48 -6.93 0.36 0.40
N LEU A 49 -6.45 0.71 -0.78
CA LEU A 49 -7.04 1.74 -1.62
C LEU A 49 -8.02 1.08 -2.60
N PRO A 50 -9.20 1.70 -2.88
CA PRO A 50 -10.06 1.22 -3.96
C PRO A 50 -9.33 1.23 -5.32
N CYS A 51 -8.37 2.15 -5.49
CA CYS A 51 -7.42 2.19 -6.59
C CYS A 51 -6.17 2.96 -6.18
N ALA A 52 -4.99 2.56 -6.65
CA ALA A 52 -3.76 3.34 -6.51
C ALA A 52 -3.89 4.77 -7.07
N GLY A 53 -4.75 4.99 -8.07
CA GLY A 53 -5.05 6.32 -8.60
C GLY A 53 -5.71 7.28 -7.63
N ARG A 54 -6.19 6.80 -6.45
CA ARG A 54 -6.68 7.64 -5.35
C ARG A 54 -5.58 8.00 -4.34
N LEU A 55 -4.37 7.44 -4.48
CA LEU A 55 -3.24 7.85 -3.67
C LEU A 55 -2.91 9.32 -3.97
N GLN A 56 -2.77 10.10 -2.92
CA GLN A 56 -2.36 11.50 -2.96
C GLN A 56 -1.08 11.66 -2.15
N PRO A 57 -0.26 12.69 -2.44
CA PRO A 57 0.98 12.95 -1.72
C PRO A 57 0.81 12.98 -0.19
N GLU A 58 -0.28 13.55 0.31
CA GLU A 58 -0.54 13.72 1.73
C GLU A 58 -0.69 12.38 2.46
N HIS A 59 -1.16 11.33 1.79
CA HIS A 59 -1.23 9.99 2.38
C HIS A 59 0.17 9.43 2.66
N VAL A 60 1.10 9.67 1.73
CA VAL A 60 2.49 9.20 1.85
C VAL A 60 3.25 10.02 2.89
N LEU A 61 3.11 11.34 2.84
CA LEU A 61 3.75 12.24 3.79
C LEU A 61 3.26 11.97 5.23
N LYS A 62 1.96 11.79 5.45
CA LYS A 62 1.41 11.39 6.76
C LYS A 62 1.95 10.05 7.27
N ALA A 63 2.25 9.11 6.38
CA ALA A 63 2.87 7.85 6.81
C ALA A 63 4.30 8.07 7.32
N PHE A 64 5.07 8.95 6.67
CA PHE A 64 6.39 9.35 7.18
C PHE A 64 6.30 10.16 8.48
N GLU A 65 5.36 11.09 8.60
CA GLU A 65 5.09 11.82 9.85
C GLU A 65 4.72 10.87 10.99
N ALA A 66 3.98 9.79 10.70
CA ALA A 66 3.63 8.77 11.68
C ALA A 66 4.82 7.85 12.07
N GLY A 67 6.04 8.12 11.60
CA GLY A 67 7.25 7.39 11.95
C GLY A 67 7.56 6.18 11.06
N CYS A 68 6.88 5.99 9.92
CA CYS A 68 7.22 4.89 9.01
C CYS A 68 8.62 5.10 8.41
N ARG A 69 9.48 4.08 8.48
CA ARG A 69 10.82 4.15 7.92
C ARG A 69 10.82 4.04 6.40
N VAL A 70 9.93 3.18 5.90
CA VAL A 70 9.70 2.94 4.48
C VAL A 70 8.20 2.98 4.23
N VAL A 71 7.81 3.60 3.12
CA VAL A 71 6.45 3.60 2.61
C VAL A 71 6.46 2.87 1.27
N SER A 72 5.58 1.89 1.12
CA SER A 72 5.43 1.15 -0.13
C SER A 72 4.03 1.32 -0.71
N VAL A 73 3.97 1.47 -2.02
CA VAL A 73 2.76 1.56 -2.82
C VAL A 73 2.74 0.41 -3.81
N VAL A 74 1.68 -0.38 -3.80
CA VAL A 74 1.47 -1.49 -4.72
C VAL A 74 0.31 -1.15 -5.66
N ALA A 75 0.64 -0.87 -6.92
CA ALA A 75 -0.28 -0.51 -7.97
C ALA A 75 -0.46 -1.63 -9.00
N CYS A 76 -1.47 -1.53 -9.86
CA CYS A 76 -1.58 -2.45 -11.00
C CYS A 76 -0.43 -2.17 -11.97
N GLU A 77 0.00 -3.15 -12.74
CA GLU A 77 0.74 -2.90 -13.98
C GLU A 77 -0.04 -1.91 -14.85
N GLU A 78 0.66 -0.94 -15.44
CA GLU A 78 0.01 0.15 -16.18
C GLU A 78 -0.84 -0.37 -17.33
N GLN A 79 -0.32 -1.35 -18.08
CA GLN A 79 -1.00 -1.99 -19.21
C GLN A 79 -2.22 -2.82 -18.83
N ASN A 80 -2.41 -3.12 -17.54
CA ASN A 80 -3.53 -3.93 -17.04
C ASN A 80 -4.21 -3.21 -15.86
N CYS A 81 -4.24 -1.88 -15.88
CA CYS A 81 -4.88 -1.10 -14.83
C CYS A 81 -6.40 -1.25 -14.90
N HIS A 82 -7.05 -1.62 -13.77
CA HIS A 82 -8.51 -1.77 -13.70
C HIS A 82 -9.28 -0.50 -14.08
N HIS A 83 -8.72 0.68 -13.80
CA HIS A 83 -9.33 1.97 -14.13
C HIS A 83 -8.57 2.71 -15.25
N ALA A 84 -7.92 1.96 -16.15
CA ALA A 84 -7.12 2.44 -17.28
C ALA A 84 -5.87 3.26 -16.91
N GLU A 85 -6.02 4.38 -16.19
CA GLU A 85 -4.92 5.33 -15.93
C GLU A 85 -4.55 5.45 -14.45
N GLY A 86 -5.21 4.70 -13.57
CA GLY A 86 -5.01 4.80 -12.12
C GLY A 86 -3.56 4.55 -11.69
N SER A 87 -2.92 3.54 -12.28
CA SER A 87 -1.52 3.22 -12.01
C SER A 87 -0.57 4.29 -12.53
N ARG A 88 -0.78 4.76 -13.76
CA ARG A 88 0.04 5.83 -14.38
C ARG A 88 0.04 7.10 -13.53
N ARG A 89 -1.16 7.55 -13.11
CA ARG A 89 -1.31 8.73 -12.23
C ARG A 89 -0.63 8.52 -10.88
N CYS A 90 -0.69 7.30 -10.33
CA CYS A 90 0.02 6.95 -9.11
C CYS A 90 1.54 7.05 -9.28
N SER A 91 2.09 6.52 -10.38
CA SER A 91 3.53 6.58 -10.68
C SER A 91 4.05 8.01 -10.73
N LEU A 92 3.33 8.91 -11.42
CA LEU A 92 3.68 10.33 -11.49
C LEU A 92 3.66 11.00 -10.12
N ARG A 93 2.67 10.70 -9.27
CA ARG A 93 2.61 11.23 -7.90
C ARG A 93 3.72 10.69 -7.01
N VAL A 94 4.03 9.39 -7.13
CA VAL A 94 5.15 8.81 -6.39
C VAL A 94 6.46 9.45 -6.79
N GLN A 95 6.68 9.68 -8.09
CA GLN A 95 7.88 10.37 -8.57
C GLN A 95 7.99 11.79 -8.02
N TYR A 96 6.87 12.53 -8.01
CA TYR A 96 6.83 13.86 -7.39
C TYR A 96 7.12 13.82 -5.89
N VAL A 97 6.54 12.88 -5.15
CA VAL A 97 6.83 12.75 -3.71
C VAL A 97 8.28 12.34 -3.47
N ARG A 98 8.87 11.49 -4.31
CA ARG A 98 10.30 11.13 -4.23
C ARG A 98 11.20 12.36 -4.34
N SER A 99 10.93 13.26 -5.30
CA SER A 99 11.72 14.49 -5.41
C SER A 99 11.58 15.36 -4.15
N LEU A 100 10.37 15.48 -3.59
CA LEU A 100 10.17 16.19 -2.33
C LEU A 100 10.94 15.56 -1.16
N LEU A 101 10.94 14.22 -1.04
CA LEU A 101 11.67 13.51 0.02
C LEU A 101 13.18 13.72 -0.09
N GLU A 102 13.71 13.79 -1.31
CA GLU A 102 15.12 14.10 -1.55
C GLU A 102 15.45 15.55 -1.18
N GLU A 103 14.62 16.51 -1.63
CA GLU A 103 14.80 17.94 -1.34
C GLU A 103 14.82 18.26 0.17
N ILE A 104 14.00 17.57 0.96
CA ILE A 104 13.94 17.75 2.42
C ILE A 104 14.93 16.87 3.19
N GLY A 105 15.77 16.09 2.50
CA GLY A 105 16.81 15.26 3.10
C GLY A 105 16.31 13.98 3.79
N LEU A 106 15.06 13.56 3.55
CA LEU A 106 14.56 12.25 4.00
C LEU A 106 15.07 11.12 3.11
N GLY A 107 15.33 11.39 1.84
CA GLY A 107 15.84 10.44 0.86
C GLY A 107 14.74 9.74 0.07
N GLU A 108 14.83 9.78 -1.25
CA GLU A 108 13.81 9.20 -2.14
C GLU A 108 13.66 7.67 -2.03
N GLY A 109 14.74 6.97 -1.64
CA GLY A 109 14.80 5.51 -1.53
C GLY A 109 13.83 4.92 -0.49
N ARG A 110 13.27 5.74 0.40
CA ARG A 110 12.27 5.33 1.39
C ARG A 110 10.88 5.08 0.81
N LEU A 111 10.59 5.58 -0.40
CA LEU A 111 9.30 5.41 -1.06
C LEU A 111 9.40 4.40 -2.20
N VAL A 112 8.83 3.21 -1.99
CA VAL A 112 8.89 2.09 -2.95
C VAL A 112 7.58 1.98 -3.71
N LEU A 113 7.61 2.14 -5.04
CA LEU A 113 6.49 1.78 -5.91
C LEU A 113 6.75 0.42 -6.53
N ALA A 114 5.76 -0.47 -6.43
CA ALA A 114 5.81 -1.77 -7.07
C ALA A 114 4.49 -2.13 -7.75
N HIS A 115 4.56 -3.11 -8.65
CA HIS A 115 3.45 -3.48 -9.52
C HIS A 115 3.06 -4.95 -9.39
N LEU A 116 1.76 -5.18 -9.38
CA LEU A 116 1.15 -6.50 -9.53
C LEU A 116 0.18 -6.47 -10.72
N PRO A 117 -0.18 -7.63 -11.31
CA PRO A 117 -1.22 -7.67 -12.33
C PRO A 117 -2.51 -7.00 -11.82
N GLY A 118 -3.13 -6.15 -12.64
CA GLY A 118 -4.49 -5.67 -12.34
C GLY A 118 -5.57 -6.62 -12.85
N SER A 119 -6.83 -6.26 -12.62
CA SER A 119 -7.96 -7.12 -12.95
C SER A 119 -8.63 -6.82 -14.29
N ALA A 120 -8.22 -5.78 -15.05
CA ALA A 120 -8.93 -5.35 -16.26
C ALA A 120 -9.06 -6.49 -17.28
N LEU A 121 -7.95 -7.17 -17.59
CA LEU A 121 -7.95 -8.31 -18.51
C LEU A 121 -8.75 -9.50 -17.97
N GLU A 122 -8.71 -9.73 -16.66
CA GLU A 122 -9.44 -10.85 -16.04
C GLU A 122 -10.96 -10.60 -16.03
N ASP A 123 -11.41 -9.38 -15.74
CA ASP A 123 -12.81 -8.99 -15.82
C ASP A 123 -13.34 -9.10 -17.27
N LEU A 124 -12.50 -8.73 -18.25
CA LEU A 124 -12.84 -8.88 -19.66
C LEU A 124 -12.99 -10.35 -20.07
N LYS A 125 -12.07 -11.22 -19.64
CA LYS A 125 -12.16 -12.67 -19.89
C LYS A 125 -13.47 -13.26 -19.34
N VAL A 126 -13.79 -12.94 -18.09
CA VAL A 126 -15.04 -13.39 -17.45
C VAL A 126 -16.27 -12.89 -18.21
N SER A 127 -16.26 -11.62 -18.62
CA SER A 127 -17.36 -11.02 -19.38
C SER A 127 -17.52 -11.66 -20.77
N ALA A 128 -16.43 -12.12 -21.38
CA ALA A 128 -16.43 -12.84 -22.65
C ALA A 128 -16.77 -14.35 -22.49
N GLY A 129 -17.19 -14.79 -21.31
CA GLY A 129 -17.52 -16.20 -21.04
C GLY A 129 -16.30 -17.13 -20.99
N ARG A 130 -15.09 -16.57 -20.95
CA ARG A 130 -13.86 -17.35 -20.72
C ARG A 130 -13.66 -17.53 -19.21
N PRO A 131 -13.08 -18.66 -18.77
CA PRO A 131 -12.69 -18.79 -17.38
C PRO A 131 -11.76 -17.64 -17.01
N ALA A 132 -12.01 -17.03 -15.84
CA ALA A 132 -11.01 -16.18 -15.21
C ALA A 132 -9.74 -17.02 -15.16
N ALA A 133 -8.64 -16.53 -15.74
CA ALA A 133 -7.38 -17.18 -15.46
C ALA A 133 -7.15 -16.91 -13.97
N GLY A 134 -7.33 -17.95 -13.15
CA GLY A 134 -6.80 -17.91 -11.79
C GLY A 134 -5.36 -17.41 -11.91
N ILE A 135 -4.98 -16.51 -11.01
CA ILE A 135 -3.62 -15.97 -10.98
C ILE A 135 -2.69 -17.18 -11.10
N SER A 136 -1.95 -17.30 -12.22
CA SER A 136 -1.17 -18.51 -12.50
C SER A 136 -0.30 -18.83 -11.27
N PRO A 137 -0.19 -20.09 -10.83
CA PRO A 137 0.51 -20.44 -9.60
C PRO A 137 1.99 -19.99 -9.58
N ASP A 138 2.63 -19.82 -10.74
CA ASP A 138 3.99 -19.27 -10.86
C ASP A 138 4.04 -17.72 -10.90
N GLY A 139 2.89 -17.05 -10.98
CA GLY A 139 2.75 -15.65 -11.44
C GLY A 139 2.79 -14.53 -10.39
N PRO A 140 2.24 -14.67 -9.17
CA PRO A 140 2.29 -13.64 -8.14
C PRO A 140 3.40 -13.89 -7.12
N ALA A 141 3.78 -15.14 -6.82
CA ALA A 141 4.73 -15.45 -5.74
C ALA A 141 6.11 -14.81 -5.98
N ALA A 142 6.67 -14.98 -7.19
CA ALA A 142 7.93 -14.36 -7.56
C ALA A 142 7.87 -12.82 -7.51
N ARG A 143 6.73 -12.22 -7.88
CA ARG A 143 6.53 -10.77 -7.78
C ARG A 143 6.40 -10.30 -6.34
N LEU A 144 5.67 -11.03 -5.51
CA LEU A 144 5.54 -10.74 -4.09
C LEU A 144 6.90 -10.81 -3.40
N GLU A 145 7.74 -11.80 -3.76
CA GLU A 145 9.11 -11.89 -3.27
C GLU A 145 9.97 -10.73 -3.80
N GLY A 146 9.82 -10.34 -5.06
CA GLY A 146 10.48 -9.15 -5.61
C GLY A 146 10.08 -7.85 -4.89
N ILE A 147 8.80 -7.68 -4.59
CA ILE A 147 8.26 -6.55 -3.81
C ILE A 147 8.83 -6.57 -2.40
N ARG A 148 8.83 -7.73 -1.76
CA ARG A 148 9.41 -7.92 -0.43
C ARG A 148 10.88 -7.52 -0.42
N LYS A 149 11.67 -8.05 -1.37
CA LYS A 149 13.09 -7.73 -1.51
C LYS A 149 13.32 -6.23 -1.68
N ALA A 150 12.57 -5.57 -2.55
CA ALA A 150 12.68 -4.12 -2.76
C ALA A 150 12.39 -3.31 -1.48
N ILE A 151 11.40 -3.74 -0.68
CA ILE A 151 11.09 -3.08 0.60
C ILE A 151 12.20 -3.33 1.63
N LEU A 152 12.76 -4.55 1.67
CA LEU A 152 13.87 -4.89 2.57
C LEU A 152 15.16 -4.15 2.21
N GLU A 153 15.45 -3.99 0.92
CA GLU A 153 16.58 -3.18 0.43
C GLU A 153 16.41 -1.72 0.87
N ALA A 154 15.22 -1.15 0.65
CA ALA A 154 14.91 0.22 1.11
C ALA A 154 15.06 0.39 2.63
N LEU A 155 14.67 -0.61 3.42
CA LEU A 155 14.86 -0.60 4.88
C LEU A 155 16.34 -0.63 5.28
N GLY A 156 17.14 -1.44 4.58
CA GLY A 156 18.58 -1.53 4.79
C GLY A 156 19.28 -0.22 4.49
N ASP A 157 18.97 0.39 3.33
CA ASP A 157 19.69 1.55 2.83
C ASP A 157 19.29 2.85 3.54
N SER A 158 18.05 2.93 4.05
CA SER A 158 17.55 4.14 4.70
C SER A 158 17.84 4.13 6.19
N PRO A 159 18.39 5.18 6.83
CA PRO A 159 18.51 5.23 8.30
C PRO A 159 17.13 5.25 8.98
N PRO A 160 17.05 5.16 10.33
CA PRO A 160 15.78 5.38 11.04
C PRO A 160 15.10 6.68 10.59
N ASN A 161 13.77 6.71 10.60
CA ASN A 161 13.03 7.91 10.22
C ASN A 161 13.23 8.98 11.32
N PRO A 162 13.76 10.17 10.99
CA PRO A 162 13.96 11.25 11.97
C PRO A 162 12.65 11.81 12.54
N LEU A 163 11.51 11.58 11.87
CA LEU A 163 10.18 11.98 12.33
C LEU A 163 9.52 10.93 13.25
N ALA A 164 10.15 9.78 13.48
CA ALA A 164 9.61 8.79 14.39
C ALA A 164 9.69 9.29 15.83
N GLU A 165 8.54 9.54 16.45
CA GLU A 165 8.48 9.72 17.90
C GLU A 165 8.92 8.42 18.60
N PRO A 166 9.60 8.51 19.76
CA PRO A 166 9.84 7.35 20.58
C PRO A 166 8.50 6.76 21.03
N GLU A 167 8.35 5.44 20.89
CA GLU A 167 7.12 4.72 21.26
C GLU A 167 6.63 5.17 22.65
N PRO A 168 5.34 5.52 22.81
CA PRO A 168 4.78 5.87 24.11
C PRO A 168 4.81 4.64 25.03
N GLY A 169 5.87 4.54 25.83
CA GLY A 169 6.11 3.39 26.70
C GLY A 169 7.57 3.15 27.13
N SER A 170 8.57 3.81 26.54
CA SER A 170 9.98 3.68 26.96
C SER A 170 10.44 4.71 28.01
N GLY A 171 9.54 5.54 28.53
CA GLY A 171 9.82 6.49 29.61
C GLY A 171 8.55 6.93 30.32
N ALA A 172 8.56 6.91 31.66
CA ALA A 172 7.45 7.25 32.53
C ALA A 172 6.82 8.62 32.21
N GLY A 173 5.49 8.66 32.08
CA GLY A 173 4.73 9.92 32.00
C GLY A 173 3.34 9.72 31.38
N ALA A 174 2.30 10.09 32.12
CA ALA A 174 0.90 9.75 31.89
C ALA A 174 0.15 10.62 30.86
N ALA A 175 -1.07 10.15 30.54
CA ALA A 175 -2.26 10.84 29.99
C ALA A 175 -2.33 11.00 28.46
N ARG A 176 -3.43 10.73 27.75
CA ARG A 176 -4.80 10.30 28.09
C ARG A 176 -5.43 9.72 26.82
N ALA A 177 -6.18 8.62 26.96
CA ALA A 177 -7.09 8.15 25.93
C ALA A 177 -8.38 8.99 25.98
N GLU A 178 -8.68 9.74 24.92
CA GLU A 178 -10.02 10.26 24.68
C GLU A 178 -10.75 9.30 23.74
N SER A 179 -11.61 8.49 24.37
CA SER A 179 -12.60 7.65 23.73
C SER A 179 -13.57 8.51 22.91
N LEU A 180 -13.68 8.19 21.62
CA LEU A 180 -14.71 8.72 20.73
C LEU A 180 -16.11 8.36 21.27
N PRO A 181 -17.04 9.31 21.50
CA PRO A 181 -18.38 8.99 21.99
C PRO A 181 -19.20 8.23 20.94
N PRO A 182 -20.11 7.33 21.34
CA PRO A 182 -20.98 6.63 20.38
C PRO A 182 -21.94 7.63 19.73
N GLY A 183 -21.86 7.73 18.40
CA GLY A 183 -22.72 8.60 17.58
C GLY A 183 -24.20 8.25 17.74
N GLY A 184 -24.98 9.26 18.14
CA GLY A 184 -26.43 9.18 18.31
C GLY A 184 -27.16 8.98 16.98
N GLY A 185 -28.16 8.10 17.01
CA GLY A 185 -29.04 7.82 15.88
C GLY A 185 -29.94 9.01 15.55
N VAL A 186 -30.01 9.35 14.27
CA VAL A 186 -30.93 10.34 13.72
C VAL A 186 -32.31 9.68 13.63
N ARG A 187 -33.31 10.23 14.33
CA ARG A 187 -34.72 9.87 14.16
C ARG A 187 -35.24 10.59 12.91
N HIS A 188 -35.88 9.83 12.03
CA HIS A 188 -36.70 10.37 10.96
C HIS A 188 -38.03 10.85 11.56
N GLU A 189 -38.37 12.11 11.32
CA GLU A 189 -39.75 12.61 11.32
C GLU A 189 -40.12 12.99 9.89
#